data_AF-A0A8X7N7J6-F1
#
_entry.id   AF-A0A8X7N7J6-F1
#
_cell.length_a   1.000
_cell.length_b   1.000
_cell.length_c   1.000
_cell.angle_alpha   90.00
_cell.angle_beta   90.00
_cell.angle_gamma   90.00
#
_symmetry.space_group_name_H-M   'P 1'
#
loop_
_entity.id
_entity.type
_entity.pdbx_description
1 polymer ?
#
loop_
_entity_poly.entity_id
_entity_poly.type
_entity_poly.pdbx_seq_one_letter_code
_entity_poly.pdbx_strand_id
1 'polypeptide(L)'
;MLTFAPFVAVAVLALNVLAARNTDFPACDTPQVPKMNKTVSGVALPFEISDDVVFYVKSGTGACNVTYTDDDLVACLAPGWMGSAYHSHCGAQLAVADAETGKQVIVTALDTCGAVANTTFGCGDIYLSKGAFEDLGGNVTLGRLTSNVTWNFIARKKHHTHHRKPHHHKKGKAGLKPVAIAHN
;
A
#
# COMPACT_ATOMS: atom_id res chain seq x y z
N MET A 1 -54.48 -38.08 9.15
CA MET A 1 -53.73 -37.89 7.89
C MET A 1 -52.72 -36.78 8.11
N LEU A 2 -51.44 -37.12 8.28
CA LEU A 2 -50.35 -36.15 8.50
C LEU A 2 -49.71 -35.82 7.15
N THR A 3 -49.88 -34.58 6.69
CA THR A 3 -49.24 -34.06 5.47
C THR A 3 -47.90 -33.42 5.82
N PHE A 4 -46.81 -34.06 5.41
CA PHE A 4 -45.46 -33.50 5.46
C PHE A 4 -45.25 -32.53 4.29
N ALA A 5 -44.90 -31.27 4.59
CA ALA A 5 -44.47 -30.31 3.59
C ALA A 5 -42.97 -30.49 3.29
N PRO A 6 -42.53 -30.47 2.02
CA PRO A 6 -41.11 -30.61 1.68
C PRO A 6 -40.38 -29.29 1.90
N PHE A 7 -39.29 -29.35 2.67
CA PHE A 7 -38.32 -28.26 2.77
C PHE A 7 -37.58 -28.12 1.43
N VAL A 8 -37.85 -27.04 0.71
CA VAL A 8 -37.07 -26.64 -0.47
C VAL A 8 -35.79 -25.97 0.02
N ALA A 9 -34.67 -26.69 -0.01
CA ALA A 9 -33.35 -26.12 0.26
C ALA A 9 -32.90 -25.31 -0.96
N VAL A 10 -32.97 -23.98 -0.87
CA VAL A 10 -32.37 -23.07 -1.86
C VAL A 10 -30.86 -23.04 -1.62
N ALA A 11 -30.12 -23.75 -2.45
CA ALA A 11 -28.66 -23.65 -2.48
C ALA A 11 -28.26 -22.33 -3.15
N VAL A 12 -27.83 -21.35 -2.35
CA VAL A 12 -27.22 -20.11 -2.84
C VAL A 12 -25.80 -20.44 -3.31
N LEU A 13 -25.63 -20.59 -4.62
CA LEU A 13 -24.30 -20.66 -5.24
C LEU A 13 -23.64 -19.27 -5.15
N ALA A 14 -22.71 -19.11 -4.22
CA ALA A 14 -21.84 -17.95 -4.17
C ALA A 14 -20.87 -17.97 -5.37
N LEU A 15 -21.22 -17.25 -6.43
CA LEU A 15 -20.31 -16.95 -7.53
C LEU A 15 -19.25 -15.97 -7.02
N ASN A 16 -18.12 -16.49 -6.57
CA ASN A 16 -16.89 -15.70 -6.44
C ASN A 16 -16.39 -15.37 -7.85
N VAL A 17 -16.97 -14.34 -8.48
CA VAL A 17 -16.44 -13.78 -9.72
C VAL A 17 -15.13 -13.10 -9.35
N LEU A 18 -14.02 -13.80 -9.53
CA LEU A 18 -12.72 -13.15 -9.65
C LEU A 18 -12.84 -12.24 -10.88
N ALA A 19 -12.97 -10.93 -10.67
CA ALA A 19 -12.96 -9.97 -11.76
C ALA A 19 -11.71 -10.23 -12.59
N ALA A 20 -11.88 -10.51 -13.89
CA ALA A 20 -10.75 -10.72 -14.78
C ALA A 20 -9.89 -9.43 -14.81
N ARG A 21 -8.57 -9.59 -14.78
CA ARG A 21 -7.62 -8.46 -14.87
C ARG A 21 -7.87 -7.66 -16.15
N ASN A 22 -7.70 -6.34 -16.10
CA ASN A 22 -7.71 -5.53 -17.32
C ASN A 22 -6.46 -5.85 -18.16
N THR A 23 -6.62 -6.27 -19.42
CA THR A 23 -5.50 -6.60 -20.31
C THR A 23 -5.14 -5.49 -21.31
N ASP A 24 -5.74 -4.31 -21.20
CA ASP A 24 -5.45 -3.14 -22.05
C ASP A 24 -3.99 -2.69 -21.94
N PHE A 25 -3.36 -2.95 -20.78
CA PHE A 25 -1.94 -2.67 -20.52
C PHE A 25 -1.20 -3.95 -20.11
N PRO A 26 0.10 -4.08 -20.46
CA PRO A 26 0.93 -5.19 -19.96
C PRO A 26 1.02 -5.12 -18.43
N ALA A 27 0.99 -6.29 -17.79
CA ALA A 27 1.20 -6.37 -16.35
C ALA A 27 2.67 -6.04 -16.02
N CYS A 28 2.88 -5.29 -14.95
CA CYS A 28 4.20 -4.99 -14.41
C CYS A 28 4.64 -6.02 -13.34
N ASP A 29 3.68 -6.73 -12.75
CA ASP A 29 3.95 -7.85 -11.86
C ASP A 29 3.91 -9.20 -12.58
N THR A 30 4.12 -10.28 -11.83
CA THR A 30 4.09 -11.64 -12.37
C THR A 30 2.89 -12.40 -11.80
N PRO A 31 2.37 -13.42 -12.52
CA PRO A 31 1.29 -14.26 -12.02
C PRO A 31 1.64 -14.98 -10.72
N GLN A 32 2.93 -15.21 -10.50
CA GLN A 32 3.45 -15.88 -9.33
C GLN A 32 3.57 -14.87 -8.20
N VAL A 33 2.76 -15.04 -7.14
CA VAL A 33 2.95 -14.26 -5.92
C VAL A 33 4.39 -14.50 -5.43
N PRO A 34 5.21 -13.45 -5.26
CA PRO A 34 6.55 -13.60 -4.71
C PRO A 34 6.47 -14.33 -3.37
N LYS A 35 7.28 -15.37 -3.16
CA LYS A 35 7.35 -16.09 -1.89
C LYS A 35 7.93 -15.15 -0.83
N MET A 36 7.08 -14.37 -0.17
CA MET A 36 7.48 -13.52 0.95
C MET A 36 7.82 -14.41 2.14
N ASN A 37 9.11 -14.57 2.44
CA ASN A 37 9.51 -15.24 3.68
C ASN A 37 9.04 -14.39 4.87
N LYS A 38 8.12 -14.97 5.66
CA LYS A 38 7.37 -14.39 6.79
C LYS A 38 8.23 -13.75 7.89
N THR A 39 9.55 -13.92 7.82
CA THR A 39 10.53 -13.50 8.83
C THR A 39 11.30 -12.23 8.48
N VAL A 40 11.19 -11.73 7.25
CA VAL A 40 11.88 -10.49 6.87
C VAL A 40 10.84 -9.38 6.72
N SER A 41 10.64 -8.65 7.82
CA SER A 41 10.18 -7.26 7.75
C SER A 41 11.20 -6.51 6.88
N GLY A 42 10.97 -6.42 5.56
CA GLY A 42 11.91 -5.76 4.64
C GLY A 42 12.35 -6.55 3.41
N VAL A 43 11.65 -7.63 2.98
CA VAL A 43 11.86 -8.11 1.59
C VAL A 43 11.19 -7.13 0.65
N ALA A 44 11.99 -6.22 0.11
CA ALA A 44 11.63 -5.40 -1.03
C ALA A 44 11.46 -6.33 -2.25
N LEU A 45 10.50 -6.07 -3.14
CA LEU A 45 10.48 -6.65 -4.51
C LEU A 45 11.76 -6.19 -5.25
N PRO A 46 12.04 -6.48 -6.54
CA PRO A 46 13.08 -5.68 -7.22
C PRO A 46 12.82 -4.18 -6.99
N PHE A 47 13.87 -3.44 -6.67
CA PHE A 47 13.77 -1.98 -6.59
C PHE A 47 13.55 -1.47 -8.01
N GLU A 48 12.49 -0.70 -8.18
CA GLU A 48 12.26 0.03 -9.41
C GLU A 48 13.05 1.34 -9.33
N ILE A 49 13.55 1.78 -10.48
CA ILE A 49 14.21 3.06 -10.65
C ILE A 49 13.37 3.80 -11.69
N SER A 50 12.86 4.98 -11.34
CA SER A 50 12.16 5.80 -12.33
C SER A 50 13.14 6.19 -13.43
N ASP A 51 12.71 6.15 -14.68
CA ASP A 51 13.48 6.63 -15.82
C ASP A 51 12.84 7.88 -16.44
N ASP A 52 11.54 8.08 -16.22
CA ASP A 52 10.90 9.37 -16.41
C ASP A 52 11.08 10.30 -15.21
N VAL A 53 10.99 11.60 -15.51
CA VAL A 53 10.99 12.68 -14.53
C VAL A 53 9.77 12.54 -13.62
N VAL A 54 9.99 12.53 -12.30
CA VAL A 54 8.91 12.47 -11.31
C VAL A 54 8.22 13.82 -11.16
N PHE A 55 6.93 13.87 -11.48
CA PHE A 55 6.05 15.01 -11.23
C PHE A 55 5.15 14.77 -10.02
N TYR A 56 4.57 15.85 -9.49
CA TYR A 56 3.43 15.70 -8.58
C TYR A 56 2.11 15.66 -9.36
N VAL A 57 1.18 14.83 -8.89
CA VAL A 57 -0.18 14.74 -9.44
C VAL A 57 -1.16 15.55 -8.60
N LYS A 58 -2.20 16.05 -9.27
CA LYS A 58 -3.30 16.75 -8.62
C LYS A 58 -4.13 15.76 -7.79
N SER A 59 -4.52 16.16 -6.59
CA SER A 59 -5.47 15.43 -5.76
C SER A 59 -6.84 15.19 -6.44
N GLY A 60 -7.50 14.12 -6.01
CA GLY A 60 -8.79 13.69 -6.58
C GLY A 60 -9.16 12.28 -6.18
N THR A 61 -10.09 11.68 -6.94
CA THR A 61 -10.46 10.27 -6.80
C THR A 61 -9.53 9.44 -7.66
N GLY A 62 -8.65 8.67 -7.01
CA GLY A 62 -7.72 7.79 -7.70
C GLY A 62 -8.38 6.54 -8.29
N ALA A 63 -7.65 5.83 -9.15
CA ALA A 63 -8.09 4.59 -9.78
C ALA A 63 -8.56 3.50 -8.80
N CYS A 64 -8.13 3.54 -7.54
CA CYS A 64 -8.61 2.65 -6.48
C CYS A 64 -9.97 3.06 -5.87
N ASN A 65 -10.66 4.04 -6.47
CA ASN A 65 -11.93 4.61 -6.01
C ASN A 65 -11.84 5.20 -4.59
N VAL A 66 -10.65 5.71 -4.22
CA VAL A 66 -10.38 6.42 -2.97
C VAL A 66 -10.05 7.85 -3.31
N THR A 67 -10.71 8.80 -2.64
CA THR A 67 -10.38 10.22 -2.79
C THR A 67 -9.24 10.56 -1.85
N TYR A 68 -8.21 11.22 -2.38
CA TYR A 68 -7.06 11.73 -1.65
C TYR A 68 -6.89 13.23 -1.92
N THR A 69 -6.27 13.92 -0.97
CA THR A 69 -5.97 15.35 -0.96
C THR A 69 -4.48 15.58 -1.23
N ASP A 70 -4.08 16.84 -1.38
CA ASP A 70 -2.68 17.20 -1.59
C ASP A 70 -1.80 16.84 -0.38
N ASP A 71 -2.39 16.75 0.82
CA ASP A 71 -1.68 16.42 2.06
C ASP A 71 -1.49 14.90 2.27
N ASP A 72 -2.23 14.07 1.53
CA ASP A 72 -2.11 12.63 1.62
C ASP A 72 -0.84 12.15 0.90
N LEU A 73 -0.21 11.08 1.42
CA LEU A 73 1.00 10.49 0.83
C LEU A 73 0.62 9.37 -0.15
N VAL A 74 0.49 9.72 -1.42
CA VAL A 74 -0.05 8.85 -2.47
C VAL A 74 0.94 8.69 -3.62
N ALA A 75 0.95 7.49 -4.19
CA ALA A 75 1.63 7.19 -5.43
C ALA A 75 0.64 6.90 -6.55
N CYS A 76 1.02 7.34 -7.73
CA CYS A 76 0.38 7.05 -9.01
C CYS A 76 1.33 6.19 -9.83
N LEU A 77 0.90 4.98 -10.18
CA LEU A 77 1.75 3.96 -10.83
C LEU A 77 1.21 3.60 -12.21
N ALA A 78 2.03 2.90 -13.01
CA ALA A 78 1.62 2.44 -14.32
C ALA A 78 0.40 1.51 -14.22
N PRO A 79 -0.46 1.43 -15.26
CA PRO A 79 -1.66 0.60 -15.19
C PRO A 79 -1.33 -0.88 -14.94
N GLY A 80 -0.16 -1.33 -15.40
CA GLY A 80 0.36 -2.67 -15.17
C GLY A 80 0.67 -3.01 -13.71
N TRP A 81 0.81 -2.04 -12.82
CA TRP A 81 0.85 -2.23 -11.37
C TRP A 81 -0.53 -2.08 -10.72
N MET A 82 -1.51 -1.52 -11.41
CA MET A 82 -2.81 -1.18 -10.85
C MET A 82 -3.90 -2.09 -11.40
N GLY A 83 -4.79 -1.59 -12.27
CA GLY A 83 -5.91 -2.35 -12.82
C GLY A 83 -5.51 -3.49 -13.76
N SER A 84 -4.31 -3.42 -14.34
CA SER A 84 -3.77 -4.43 -15.24
C SER A 84 -2.76 -5.37 -14.57
N ALA A 85 -2.52 -5.26 -13.28
CA ALA A 85 -1.67 -6.22 -12.57
C ALA A 85 -2.33 -7.61 -12.46
N TYR A 86 -1.53 -8.64 -12.25
CA TYR A 86 -2.00 -9.97 -11.84
C TYR A 86 -2.54 -9.96 -10.40
N HIS A 87 -1.97 -9.11 -9.54
CA HIS A 87 -2.42 -8.90 -8.16
C HIS A 87 -2.82 -7.44 -7.96
N SER A 88 -3.94 -7.19 -7.28
CA SER A 88 -4.32 -5.81 -6.98
C SER A 88 -3.33 -5.17 -5.99
N HIS A 89 -2.71 -4.06 -6.39
CA HIS A 89 -1.82 -3.26 -5.54
C HIS A 89 -2.51 -2.01 -4.97
N CYS A 90 -3.83 -1.88 -5.13
CA CYS A 90 -4.59 -0.81 -4.50
C CYS A 90 -4.41 -0.81 -2.98
N GLY A 91 -3.99 0.32 -2.44
CA GLY A 91 -3.72 0.50 -1.01
C GLY A 91 -2.43 -0.16 -0.53
N ALA A 92 -1.57 -0.68 -1.43
CA ALA A 92 -0.25 -1.17 -1.07
C ALA A 92 0.66 0.01 -0.67
N GLN A 93 1.57 -0.24 0.26
CA GLN A 93 2.54 0.75 0.69
C GLN A 93 3.82 0.62 -0.11
N LEU A 94 4.43 1.75 -0.43
CA LEU A 94 5.69 1.83 -1.14
C LEU A 94 6.65 2.72 -0.35
N ALA A 95 7.93 2.34 -0.31
CA ALA A 95 9.00 3.22 0.12
C ALA A 95 9.62 3.84 -1.13
N VAL A 96 9.71 5.16 -1.17
CA VAL A 96 10.29 5.94 -2.27
C VAL A 96 11.46 6.74 -1.71
N ALA A 97 12.61 6.66 -2.36
CA ALA A 97 13.83 7.33 -1.93
C ALA A 97 14.45 8.09 -3.10
N ASP A 98 14.91 9.30 -2.80
CA ASP A 98 15.67 10.16 -3.70
C ASP A 98 17.12 10.26 -3.19
N ALA A 99 18.05 9.81 -4.02
CA ALA A 99 19.47 9.82 -3.68
C ALA A 99 20.08 11.23 -3.70
N GLU A 100 19.50 12.18 -4.46
CA GLU A 100 20.00 13.55 -4.54
C GLU A 100 19.69 14.32 -3.25
N THR A 101 18.46 14.20 -2.74
CA THR A 101 18.05 14.84 -1.49
C THR A 101 18.42 14.03 -0.24
N GLY A 102 18.68 12.73 -0.39
CA GLY A 102 18.90 11.78 0.71
C GLY A 102 17.63 11.46 1.51
N LYS A 103 16.45 11.84 1.01
CA LYS A 103 15.18 11.66 1.71
C LYS A 103 14.45 10.39 1.28
N GLN A 104 13.56 9.95 2.16
CA GLN A 104 12.67 8.82 1.93
C GLN A 104 11.26 9.14 2.43
N VAL A 105 10.25 8.70 1.68
CA VAL A 105 8.84 8.80 2.05
C VAL A 105 8.15 7.45 1.87
N ILE A 106 7.15 7.17 2.72
CA ILE A 106 6.26 6.02 2.56
C ILE A 106 4.94 6.52 2.02
N VAL A 107 4.53 5.98 0.87
CA VAL A 107 3.32 6.37 0.14
C VAL A 107 2.39 5.19 -0.05
N THR A 108 1.15 5.48 -0.40
CA THR A 108 0.14 4.46 -0.72
C THR A 108 -0.21 4.51 -2.20
N ALA A 109 -0.15 3.37 -2.90
CA ALA A 109 -0.62 3.28 -4.28
C ALA A 109 -2.15 3.38 -4.31
N LEU A 110 -2.67 4.51 -4.79
CA LEU A 110 -4.12 4.75 -4.92
C LEU A 110 -4.55 5.15 -6.33
N ASP A 111 -3.59 5.43 -7.22
CA ASP A 111 -3.90 6.01 -8.52
C ASP A 111 -3.10 5.38 -9.67
N THR A 112 -3.55 5.63 -10.90
CA THR A 112 -2.97 5.12 -12.15
C THR A 112 -2.50 6.26 -13.05
N CYS A 113 -1.24 6.20 -13.46
CA CYS A 113 -0.59 7.16 -14.36
C CYS A 113 -0.12 6.44 -15.64
N GLY A 114 0.06 7.18 -16.73
CA GLY A 114 0.49 6.58 -18.00
C GLY A 114 -0.58 5.76 -18.72
N ALA A 115 -1.87 5.86 -18.35
CA ALA A 115 -2.97 5.17 -19.02
C ALA A 115 -3.36 5.82 -20.38
N VAL A 116 -2.37 6.21 -21.20
CA VAL A 116 -2.56 6.86 -22.49
C VAL A 116 -1.65 6.23 -23.55
N ALA A 117 -2.07 6.26 -24.81
CA ALA A 117 -1.27 5.75 -25.90
C ALA A 117 0.05 6.55 -26.03
N ASN A 118 1.15 5.87 -26.34
CA ASN A 118 2.49 6.44 -26.54
C ASN A 118 3.04 7.20 -25.32
N THR A 119 2.61 6.84 -24.11
CA THR A 119 3.28 7.32 -22.89
C THR A 119 4.71 6.77 -22.81
N THR A 120 5.63 7.54 -22.25
CA THR A 120 6.94 7.05 -21.80
C THR A 120 6.85 6.39 -20.42
N PHE A 121 5.84 6.79 -19.63
CA PHE A 121 5.58 6.28 -18.29
C PHE A 121 5.43 4.75 -18.25
N GLY A 122 6.48 4.06 -17.79
CA GLY A 122 6.62 2.61 -17.74
C GLY A 122 6.45 2.03 -16.34
N CYS A 123 6.73 0.73 -16.21
CA CYS A 123 6.62 0.01 -14.94
C CYS A 123 7.62 0.49 -13.88
N GLY A 124 8.73 1.14 -14.28
CA GLY A 124 9.68 1.74 -13.35
C GLY A 124 9.23 3.10 -12.82
N ASP A 125 8.22 3.73 -13.43
CA ASP A 125 7.87 5.12 -13.16
C ASP A 125 6.82 5.28 -12.07
N ILE A 126 6.93 6.43 -11.40
CA ILE A 126 6.09 6.81 -10.28
C ILE A 126 5.88 8.31 -10.30
N TYR A 127 4.63 8.74 -10.15
CA TYR A 127 4.31 10.11 -9.74
C TYR A 127 3.76 10.11 -8.32
N LEU A 128 3.91 11.24 -7.65
CA LEU A 128 3.59 11.39 -6.23
C LEU A 128 2.49 12.43 -6.03
N SER A 129 1.68 12.32 -4.99
CA SER A 129 0.88 13.46 -4.54
C SER A 129 1.80 14.62 -4.13
N LYS A 130 1.24 15.83 -4.05
CA LYS A 130 1.99 17.03 -3.68
C LYS A 130 2.72 16.87 -2.34
N GLY A 131 2.05 16.37 -1.30
CA GLY A 131 2.66 16.17 0.02
C GLY A 131 3.81 15.16 -0.01
N ALA A 132 3.66 14.04 -0.71
CA ALA A 132 4.73 13.05 -0.86
C ALA A 132 5.93 13.60 -1.66
N PHE A 133 5.65 14.41 -2.68
CA PHE A 133 6.66 15.08 -3.48
C PHE A 133 7.46 16.10 -2.65
N GLU A 134 6.78 16.93 -1.85
CA GLU A 134 7.41 17.90 -0.94
C GLU A 134 8.22 17.20 0.17
N ASP A 135 7.71 16.11 0.73
CA ASP A 135 8.39 15.29 1.75
C ASP A 135 9.70 14.70 1.20
N LEU A 136 9.71 14.30 -0.08
CA LEU A 136 10.91 13.84 -0.77
C LEU A 136 11.88 14.99 -1.14
N GLY A 137 11.52 16.24 -0.85
CA GLY A 137 12.35 17.43 -1.11
C GLY A 137 12.11 18.09 -2.46
N GLY A 138 11.02 17.72 -3.15
CA GLY A 138 10.65 18.30 -4.42
C GLY A 138 10.28 19.78 -4.31
N ASN A 139 10.63 20.56 -5.34
CA ASN A 139 10.26 21.96 -5.45
C ASN A 139 8.98 22.12 -6.28
N VAL A 140 7.87 22.47 -5.63
CA VAL A 140 6.57 22.63 -6.30
C VAL A 140 6.54 23.73 -7.36
N THR A 141 7.47 24.69 -7.29
CA THR A 141 7.65 25.73 -8.33
C THR A 141 8.25 25.13 -9.60
N LEU A 142 9.15 24.15 -9.48
CA LEU A 142 9.72 23.43 -10.62
C LEU A 142 8.73 22.38 -11.17
N GLY A 143 7.81 21.90 -10.34
CA GLY A 143 6.81 20.91 -10.73
C GLY A 143 7.34 19.48 -10.83
N ARG A 144 8.65 19.28 -10.62
CA ARG A 144 9.34 18.02 -10.86
C ARG A 144 10.55 17.82 -9.95
N LEU A 145 10.95 16.58 -9.75
CA LEU A 145 12.24 16.24 -9.16
C LEU A 145 13.36 16.42 -10.20
N THR A 146 14.57 16.66 -9.72
CA THR A 146 15.77 16.82 -10.54
C THR A 146 16.53 15.51 -10.78
N SER A 147 16.23 14.50 -9.97
CA SER A 147 16.79 13.16 -10.00
C SER A 147 15.73 12.09 -10.26
N ASN A 148 16.21 10.91 -10.63
CA ASN A 148 15.41 9.70 -10.63
C ASN A 148 15.26 9.19 -9.19
N VAL A 149 14.13 8.56 -8.90
CA VAL A 149 13.87 7.98 -7.58
C VAL A 149 13.98 6.46 -7.64
N THR A 150 14.31 5.87 -6.52
CA THR A 150 14.19 4.42 -6.32
C THR A 150 12.96 4.14 -5.48
N TRP A 151 12.19 3.12 -5.83
CA TRP A 151 11.01 2.77 -5.05
C TRP A 151 10.74 1.28 -5.01
N ASN A 152 9.96 0.88 -4.01
CA ASN A 152 9.60 -0.51 -3.83
C ASN A 152 8.35 -0.70 -2.98
N PHE A 153 7.58 -1.74 -3.25
CA PHE A 153 6.53 -2.18 -2.35
C PHE A 153 7.12 -2.69 -1.03
N ILE A 154 6.50 -2.30 0.08
CA ILE A 154 6.87 -2.73 1.42
C ILE A 154 5.77 -3.59 2.04
N ALA A 155 6.18 -4.63 2.77
CA ALA A 155 5.24 -5.45 3.52
C ALA A 155 4.56 -4.59 4.59
N ARG A 156 3.22 -4.55 4.57
CA ARG A 156 2.47 -3.97 5.69
C ARG A 156 2.86 -4.72 6.95
N LYS A 157 3.39 -4.03 7.95
CA LYS A 157 3.54 -4.62 9.29
C LYS A 157 2.16 -5.11 9.69
N LYS A 158 1.97 -6.42 9.84
CA LYS A 158 0.79 -6.93 10.51
C LYS A 158 0.85 -6.32 11.90
N HIS A 159 -0.04 -5.36 12.19
CA HIS A 159 -0.29 -5.02 13.58
C HIS A 159 -0.64 -6.34 14.26
N HIS A 160 0.26 -6.83 15.10
CA HIS A 160 -0.13 -7.74 16.15
C HIS A 160 -1.12 -6.92 16.99
N THR A 161 -2.40 -7.03 16.66
CA THR A 161 -3.45 -6.84 17.64
C THR A 161 -3.15 -7.85 18.72
N HIS A 162 -2.37 -7.43 19.72
CA HIS A 162 -2.54 -7.97 21.04
C HIS A 162 -4.01 -7.72 21.36
N HIS A 163 -4.85 -8.74 21.14
CA HIS A 163 -6.08 -8.90 21.87
C HIS A 163 -5.68 -8.91 23.35
N ARG A 164 -5.52 -7.72 23.94
CA ARG A 164 -5.67 -7.55 25.37
C ARG A 164 -7.09 -7.99 25.63
N LYS A 165 -7.24 -9.25 26.08
CA LYS A 165 -8.46 -9.70 26.74
C LYS A 165 -8.85 -8.60 27.73
N PRO A 166 -10.13 -8.19 27.78
CA PRO A 166 -10.56 -7.23 28.79
C PRO A 166 -10.19 -7.81 30.16
N HIS A 167 -9.20 -7.20 30.80
CA HIS A 167 -8.87 -7.50 32.18
C HIS A 167 -10.06 -7.00 33.00
N HIS A 168 -10.89 -7.94 33.46
CA HIS A 168 -11.81 -7.69 34.56
C HIS A 168 -11.01 -7.10 35.71
N HIS A 169 -11.33 -5.85 36.03
CA HIS A 169 -10.77 -5.09 37.12
C HIS A 169 -11.22 -5.73 38.45
N LYS A 170 -10.50 -6.75 38.93
CA LYS A 170 -10.56 -7.17 40.33
C LYS A 170 -9.70 -6.19 41.14
N LYS A 171 -10.35 -5.33 41.92
CA LYS A 171 -9.72 -4.53 42.98
C LYS A 171 -9.03 -5.48 43.97
N GLY A 172 -7.71 -5.59 43.86
CA GLY A 172 -6.84 -6.25 44.85
C GLY A 172 -5.98 -5.20 45.53
N LYS A 173 -6.09 -5.11 46.85
CA LYS A 173 -5.46 -4.11 47.73
C LYS A 173 -3.94 -4.07 47.57
N ALA A 174 -3.40 -2.86 47.57
CA ALA A 174 -1.98 -2.56 47.63
C ALA A 174 -1.32 -3.11 48.91
N GLY A 175 -0.19 -3.77 48.76
CA GLY A 175 0.79 -4.01 49.82
C GLY A 175 2.13 -3.46 49.34
N LEU A 176 2.51 -2.28 49.83
CA LEU A 176 3.87 -1.73 49.69
C LEU A 176 4.83 -2.65 50.44
N LYS A 177 5.92 -3.08 49.79
CA LYS A 177 7.11 -3.58 50.49
C LYS A 177 8.22 -2.52 50.36
N PRO A 178 8.91 -2.16 51.46
CA PRO A 178 9.99 -1.19 51.42
C PRO A 178 11.23 -1.76 50.72
N VAL A 179 11.87 -0.91 49.90
CA VAL A 179 13.16 -1.16 49.25
C VAL A 179 14.27 -0.75 50.23
N ALA A 180 15.19 -1.67 50.52
CA ALA A 180 16.42 -1.37 51.24
C ALA A 180 17.45 -0.81 50.26
N ILE A 181 17.99 0.38 50.56
CA ILE A 181 19.11 1.00 49.87
C ILE A 181 20.38 0.54 50.57
N ALA A 182 21.25 -0.18 49.86
CA ALA A 182 22.59 -0.50 50.34
C ALA A 182 23.60 0.47 49.72
N HIS A 183 24.28 1.22 50.57
CA HIS A 183 25.48 1.99 50.26
C HIS A 183 26.71 1.11 50.55
N ASN A 184 27.45 0.73 49.51
CA ASN A 184 28.87 1.04 49.27
C ASN A 184 29.36 0.30 48.03
#